data_AF-A0A2X0PBS1-F1
#
_entry.id   AF-A0A2X0PBS1-F1
#
_cell.length_a   1.000
_cell.length_b   1.000
_cell.length_c   1.000
_cell.angle_alpha   90.00
_cell.angle_beta   90.00
_cell.angle_gamma   90.00
#
_symmetry.space_group_name_H-M   'P 1'
#
loop_
_entity.id
_entity.type
_entity.pdbx_description
1 polymer ?
#
loop_
_entity_poly.entity_id
_entity_poly.type
_entity_poly.pdbx_seq_one_letter_code
_entity_poly.pdbx_strand_id
1 'polypeptide(L)'
;MRDLIESDEPRAKLARRSYINRVVRCVGAYAAEMDGVDSIVFTAGIGEHDPGIRAGVMSSLKYLGLKADFEANRTDGEKFISKPNSKVKALIVPTNEEVMIAREVIKLTR
;
A
#
# COMPACT_ATOMS: atom_id res chain seq x y z
N MET A 1 5.68 -13.85 -1.53
CA MET A 1 4.35 -13.51 -0.97
C MET A 1 3.28 -14.49 -1.45
N ARG A 2 3.21 -14.79 -2.77
CA ARG A 2 2.32 -15.81 -3.33
C ARG A 2 2.39 -17.16 -2.64
N ASP A 3 3.59 -17.71 -2.46
CA ASP A 3 3.79 -19.00 -1.77
C ASP A 3 3.28 -18.99 -0.31
N LEU A 4 3.30 -17.83 0.35
CA LEU A 4 2.78 -17.68 1.72
C LEU A 4 1.26 -17.58 1.77
N ILE A 5 0.60 -17.24 0.66
CA ILE A 5 -0.87 -17.20 0.55
C ILE A 5 -1.40 -18.62 0.33
N GLU A 6 -0.69 -19.43 -0.45
CA GLU A 6 -1.07 -20.80 -0.79
C GLU A 6 -0.72 -21.80 0.32
N SER A 7 0.06 -21.39 1.32
CA SER A 7 0.49 -22.24 2.43
C SER A 7 -0.39 -22.07 3.67
N ASP A 8 -0.91 -23.19 4.18
CA ASP A 8 -1.65 -23.25 5.45
C ASP A 8 -0.77 -23.28 6.70
N GLU A 9 0.56 -23.35 6.53
CA GLU A 9 1.52 -23.42 7.61
C GLU A 9 1.39 -22.21 8.56
N PRO A 10 1.36 -22.42 9.89
CA PRO A 10 1.29 -21.32 10.85
C PRO A 10 2.40 -20.26 10.66
N ARG A 11 3.57 -20.68 10.17
CA ARG A 11 4.70 -19.80 9.87
C ARG A 11 4.42 -18.86 8.69
N ALA A 12 3.64 -19.29 7.69
CA ALA A 12 3.26 -18.44 6.56
C ALA A 12 2.36 -17.27 7.02
N LYS A 13 1.36 -17.57 7.85
CA LYS A 13 0.50 -16.57 8.49
C LYS A 13 1.31 -15.60 9.36
N LEU A 14 2.25 -16.12 10.16
CA LEU A 14 3.15 -15.30 10.98
C LEU A 14 4.03 -14.37 10.13
N ALA A 15 4.57 -14.86 9.02
CA ALA A 15 5.41 -14.07 8.11
C ALA A 15 4.62 -12.90 7.51
N ARG A 16 3.41 -13.14 7.01
CA ARG A 16 2.54 -12.08 6.47
C ARG A 16 2.17 -11.04 7.53
N ARG A 17 1.82 -11.48 8.74
CA ARG A 17 1.55 -10.55 9.87
C ARG A 17 2.77 -9.72 10.22
N SER A 18 3.96 -10.33 10.25
CA SER A 18 5.21 -9.62 10.52
C SER A 18 5.55 -8.59 9.44
N TYR A 19 5.25 -8.91 8.18
CA TYR A 19 5.38 -7.97 7.06
C TYR A 19 4.46 -6.75 7.25
N ILE A 20 3.16 -6.97 7.51
CA ILE A 20 2.18 -5.91 7.78
C ILE A 20 2.67 -5.00 8.92
N ASN A 21 3.11 -5.61 10.03
CA ASN A 21 3.60 -4.85 11.19
C ASN A 21 4.80 -3.94 10.85
N ARG A 22 5.71 -4.39 9.99
CA ARG A 22 6.86 -3.58 9.54
C ARG A 22 6.42 -2.42 8.66
N VAL A 23 5.49 -2.65 7.73
CA VAL A 23 4.92 -1.59 6.89
C VAL A 23 4.21 -0.54 7.76
N VAL A 24 3.39 -0.97 8.72
CA VAL A 24 2.68 -0.07 9.63
C VAL A 24 3.65 0.76 10.47
N ARG A 25 4.74 0.17 10.97
CA ARG A 25 5.79 0.91 11.70
C ARG A 25 6.44 1.99 10.82
N CYS A 26 6.75 1.66 9.57
CA CYS A 26 7.33 2.61 8.62
C CYS A 26 6.38 3.78 8.34
N VAL A 27 5.11 3.49 8.01
CA VAL A 27 4.10 4.54 7.78
C VAL A 27 3.87 5.38 9.04
N GLY A 28 3.80 4.75 10.21
CA GLY A 28 3.63 5.46 11.48
C GLY A 28 4.78 6.40 11.82
N ALA A 29 6.02 6.01 11.53
CA ALA A 29 7.20 6.86 11.72
C ALA A 29 7.12 8.12 10.85
N TYR A 30 6.88 7.97 9.55
CA TYR A 30 6.77 9.12 8.65
C TYR A 30 5.55 10.00 8.94
N ALA A 31 4.40 9.40 9.30
CA ALA A 31 3.24 10.17 9.69
C ALA A 31 3.50 10.99 10.96
N ALA A 32 4.31 10.49 11.90
CA ALA A 32 4.68 11.25 13.09
C ALA A 32 5.63 12.43 12.77
N GLU A 33 6.57 12.24 11.85
CA GLU A 33 7.51 13.28 11.42
C GLU A 33 6.82 14.42 10.64
N MET A 34 5.74 14.12 9.93
CA MET A 34 5.02 15.08 9.07
C MET A 34 3.78 15.70 9.72
N ASP A 35 3.50 15.42 11.01
CA ASP A 35 2.25 15.81 11.70
C ASP A 35 0.98 15.29 10.99
N GLY A 36 1.06 14.07 10.46
CA GLY A 36 0.01 13.41 9.70
C GLY A 36 0.39 13.16 8.24
N VAL A 37 -0.61 12.72 7.47
CA VAL A 37 -0.50 12.43 6.03
C VAL A 37 -1.82 12.71 5.34
N ASP A 38 -1.78 13.15 4.09
CA ASP A 38 -3.00 13.27 3.27
C ASP A 38 -3.40 11.92 2.65
N SER A 39 -2.40 11.12 2.26
CA SER A 39 -2.60 9.91 1.47
C SER A 39 -1.55 8.84 1.74
N ILE A 40 -1.95 7.58 1.53
CA ILE A 40 -1.08 6.40 1.52
C ILE A 40 -1.23 5.72 0.17
N VAL A 41 -0.12 5.56 -0.55
CA VAL A 41 -0.11 4.94 -1.88
C VAL A 41 0.51 3.55 -1.79
N PHE A 42 -0.20 2.56 -2.33
CA PHE A 42 0.29 1.22 -2.55
C PHE A 42 0.67 1.05 -4.02
N THR A 43 1.89 0.56 -4.25
CA THR A 43 2.46 0.39 -5.59
C THR A 43 3.38 -0.84 -5.61
N ALA A 44 3.90 -1.18 -6.78
CA ALA A 44 4.73 -2.34 -7.09
C ALA A 44 4.08 -3.69 -6.72
N GLY A 45 4.77 -4.79 -7.02
CA GLY A 45 4.20 -6.14 -6.98
C GLY A 45 3.28 -6.48 -5.78
N ILE A 46 3.75 -6.35 -4.53
CA ILE A 46 2.90 -6.67 -3.35
C ILE A 46 1.84 -5.60 -3.11
N GLY A 47 2.19 -4.32 -3.26
CA GLY A 47 1.24 -3.22 -3.02
C GLY A 47 0.10 -3.22 -4.02
N GLU A 48 0.36 -3.56 -5.27
CA GLU A 48 -0.62 -3.60 -6.35
C GLU A 48 -1.49 -4.85 -6.32
N HIS A 49 -0.95 -6.01 -5.95
CA HIS A 49 -1.62 -7.30 -6.16
C HIS A 49 -1.97 -8.11 -4.90
N ASP A 50 -1.59 -7.69 -3.69
CA ASP A 50 -1.99 -8.37 -2.46
C ASP A 50 -3.03 -7.56 -1.65
N PRO A 51 -4.34 -7.77 -1.92
CA PRO A 51 -5.41 -7.07 -1.21
C PRO A 51 -5.42 -7.38 0.29
N GLY A 52 -4.93 -8.56 0.70
CA GLY A 52 -4.87 -8.96 2.11
C GLY A 52 -3.83 -8.16 2.90
N ILE A 53 -2.67 -7.91 2.29
CA ILE A 53 -1.63 -7.04 2.87
C ILE A 53 -2.15 -5.60 2.96
N ARG A 54 -2.72 -5.05 1.89
CA ARG A 54 -3.33 -3.71 1.91
C ARG A 54 -4.39 -3.57 3.00
N ALA A 55 -5.29 -4.54 3.10
CA ALA A 55 -6.35 -4.55 4.12
C ALA A 55 -5.79 -4.56 5.55
N GLY A 56 -4.75 -5.36 5.81
CA GLY A 56 -4.09 -5.42 7.12
C GLY A 56 -3.39 -4.12 7.50
N VAL A 57 -2.69 -3.50 6.54
CA VAL A 57 -2.03 -2.20 6.74
C VAL A 57 -3.07 -1.11 7.00
N MET A 58 -4.06 -0.96 6.10
CA MET A 58 -5.12 0.05 6.25
C MET A 58 -5.90 -0.12 7.56
N SER A 59 -6.15 -1.35 8.00
CA SER A 59 -6.85 -1.61 9.26
C SER A 59 -6.08 -1.13 10.49
N SER A 60 -4.76 -1.13 10.43
CA SER A 60 -3.88 -0.70 11.52
C SER A 60 -3.74 0.83 11.59
N LEU A 61 -4.07 1.54 10.50
CA LEU A 61 -3.88 2.98 10.36
C LEU A 61 -5.18 3.79 10.52
N LYS A 62 -6.26 3.14 10.99
CA LYS A 62 -7.56 3.80 11.23
C LYS A 62 -7.48 5.02 12.15
N TYR A 63 -6.56 5.02 13.10
CA TYR A 63 -6.35 6.13 14.05
C TYR A 63 -5.91 7.43 13.38
N LEU A 64 -5.28 7.35 12.19
CA LEU A 64 -4.93 8.53 11.39
C LEU A 64 -6.17 9.15 10.68
N GLY A 65 -7.35 8.52 10.79
CA GLY A 65 -8.56 8.92 10.08
C GLY A 65 -8.75 8.23 8.72
N LEU A 66 -7.98 7.16 8.46
CA LEU A 66 -8.14 6.31 7.28
C LEU A 66 -9.36 5.39 7.44
N LYS A 67 -10.29 5.47 6.50
CA LYS A 67 -11.49 4.62 6.38
C LYS A 67 -11.36 3.77 5.13
N ALA A 68 -10.90 2.53 5.29
CA ALA A 68 -10.74 1.59 4.19
C ALA A 68 -12.08 1.28 3.50
N ASP A 69 -12.03 1.15 2.18
CA ASP A 69 -13.09 0.55 1.38
C ASP A 69 -12.65 -0.87 0.98
N PHE A 70 -13.09 -1.86 1.76
CA PHE A 70 -12.69 -3.25 1.56
C PHE A 70 -13.25 -3.87 0.28
N GLU A 71 -14.35 -3.34 -0.26
CA GLU A 71 -14.90 -3.80 -1.54
C GLU A 71 -14.01 -3.30 -2.68
N ALA A 72 -13.71 -2.00 -2.70
CA ALA A 72 -12.80 -1.42 -3.69
C ALA A 72 -11.38 -2.04 -3.63
N ASN A 73 -10.91 -2.39 -2.43
CA ASN A 73 -9.61 -3.00 -2.21
C ASN A 73 -9.46 -4.41 -2.81
N ARG A 74 -10.55 -5.15 -3.09
CA ARG A 74 -10.48 -6.54 -3.57
C ARG A 74 -9.87 -6.70 -4.95
N THR A 75 -9.95 -5.67 -5.77
CA THR A 75 -9.49 -5.70 -7.16
C THR A 75 -8.25 -4.84 -7.33
N ASP A 76 -7.47 -5.09 -8.37
CA ASP A 76 -6.27 -4.32 -8.69
C ASP A 76 -6.58 -3.12 -9.60
N GLY A 77 -5.55 -2.39 -10.02
CA GLY A 77 -5.65 -1.22 -10.90
C GLY A 77 -5.66 0.11 -10.16
N GLU A 78 -5.34 1.18 -10.88
CA GLU A 78 -5.23 2.54 -10.35
C GLU A 78 -6.57 3.06 -9.85
N LYS A 79 -6.70 3.26 -8.53
CA LYS A 79 -7.93 3.75 -7.89
C LYS A 79 -7.75 4.06 -6.41
N PHE A 80 -8.74 4.76 -5.86
CA PHE A 80 -8.92 4.85 -4.41
C PHE A 80 -9.45 3.54 -3.82
N ILE A 81 -8.89 3.16 -2.67
CA ILE A 81 -9.31 2.03 -1.84
C ILE A 81 -9.69 2.47 -0.42
N SER A 82 -9.93 3.77 -0.25
CA SER A 82 -10.53 4.40 0.93
C SER A 82 -11.91 4.95 0.61
N LYS A 83 -12.82 4.96 1.59
CA LYS A 83 -14.14 5.56 1.45
C LYS A 83 -14.06 7.06 1.11
N PRO A 84 -15.07 7.63 0.42
CA PRO A 84 -15.09 9.05 0.08
C PRO A 84 -14.94 9.98 1.30
N ASN A 85 -15.52 9.61 2.44
CA ASN A 85 -15.46 10.36 3.69
C ASN A 85 -14.23 10.04 4.58
N SER A 86 -13.22 9.36 4.04
CA SER A 86 -11.94 9.12 4.70
C SER A 86 -11.13 10.42 4.77
N LYS A 87 -10.53 10.74 5.94
CA LYS A 87 -9.65 11.90 6.09
C LYS A 87 -8.35 11.67 5.33
N VAL A 88 -7.69 10.54 5.62
CA VAL A 88 -6.51 10.07 4.88
C VAL A 88 -6.98 9.21 3.71
N LYS A 89 -6.52 9.49 2.50
CA LYS A 89 -6.85 8.65 1.33
C LYS A 89 -5.92 7.44 1.24
N ALA A 90 -6.42 6.36 0.67
CA ALA A 90 -5.60 5.21 0.30
C ALA A 90 -5.79 4.92 -1.18
N LEU A 91 -4.71 4.71 -1.92
CA LEU A 91 -4.73 4.49 -3.36
C LEU A 91 -3.86 3.31 -3.76
N ILE A 92 -4.25 2.65 -4.85
CA ILE A 92 -3.34 1.82 -5.65
C ILE A 92 -2.90 2.70 -6.82
N VAL A 93 -1.59 2.79 -7.05
CA VAL A 93 -1.01 3.48 -8.21
C VAL A 93 0.04 2.56 -8.79
N PRO A 94 -0.17 1.97 -9.99
CA PRO A 94 0.85 1.15 -10.63
C PRO A 94 2.12 1.94 -10.90
N THR A 95 3.27 1.41 -10.47
CA THR A 95 4.55 2.05 -10.79
C THR A 95 4.94 1.78 -12.24
N ASN A 96 5.69 2.70 -12.83
CA ASN A 96 6.32 2.51 -14.14
C ASN A 96 7.69 3.19 -14.12
N GLU A 97 8.66 2.47 -13.58
CA GLU A 97 10.03 2.95 -13.38
C GLU A 97 10.72 3.17 -14.73
N GLU A 98 10.41 2.34 -15.73
CA GLU A 98 10.96 2.40 -17.08
C GLU A 98 10.58 3.70 -17.79
N VAL A 99 9.32 4.14 -17.67
CA VAL A 99 8.87 5.42 -18.23
C VAL A 99 9.55 6.60 -17.54
N MET A 100 9.81 6.51 -16.22
CA MET A 100 10.53 7.56 -15.51
C MET A 100 11.98 7.67 -15.98
N ILE A 101 12.67 6.55 -16.15
CA ILE A 101 14.03 6.51 -16.71
C ILE A 101 14.05 7.10 -18.11
N ALA A 102 13.14 6.66 -19.00
CA ALA A 102 13.09 7.14 -20.37
C ALA A 102 12.86 8.65 -20.46
N ARG A 103 11.97 9.20 -19.62
CA ARG A 103 11.70 10.63 -19.56
C ARG A 103 12.93 11.42 -19.12
N GLU A 104 13.66 10.95 -18.11
CA GLU A 104 14.87 11.62 -17.64
C GLU A 104 16.00 11.57 -18.67
N VAL A 105 16.18 10.43 -19.36
CA VAL A 105 17.15 10.32 -20.46
C VAL A 105 16.82 11.30 -21.59
N ILE A 106 15.56 11.41 -22.00
CA ILE A 106 15.15 12.35 -23.06
C ILE A 106 15.39 13.80 -22.62
N LYS A 107 15.08 14.14 -21.37
CA LYS A 107 15.27 15.48 -20.80
C LYS A 107 16.74 15.89 -20.73
N LEU A 108 17.66 14.95 -20.52
CA LEU A 108 19.11 15.22 -20.45
C LEU A 108 19.79 15.24 -21.82
N THR A 109 19.17 14.64 -22.85
CA THR A 109 19.76 14.47 -24.19
C THR A 109 19.15 15.39 -25.26
N ARG A 110 18.13 16.17 -24.91
CA ARG A 110 17.49 17.19 -25.76
C ARG A 110 17.55 18.55 -25.09
#